data_AF-A0A2E8K8T5-F1
#
_entry.id   AF-A0A2E8K8T5-F1
#
_cell.length_a   1.000
_cell.length_b   1.000
_cell.length_c   1.000
_cell.angle_alpha   90.00
_cell.angle_beta   90.00
_cell.angle_gamma   90.00
#
_symmetry.space_group_name_H-M   'P 1'
#
loop_
_entity.id
_entity.type
_entity.pdbx_description
1 polymer ?
#
loop_
_entity_poly.entity_id
_entity_poly.type
_entity_poly.pdbx_seq_one_letter_code
_entity_poly.pdbx_strand_id
1 'polypeptide(L)'
;MLRTGVGSRGAWRPNPNIGVCMTSVSMRDLLEAGAHFGHQTRYWNPKMNEYIFGARNNIHIINLEKTVPALDEAVEYVQSIVSKRNKILFVG
;
A
#
# COMPACT_ATOMS: atom_id res chain seq x y z
N MET A 1 49.67 -15.26 -22.20
CA MET A 1 49.14 -14.20 -21.32
C MET A 1 47.84 -13.66 -21.93
N LEU A 2 46.73 -14.40 -21.79
CA LEU A 2 45.41 -13.99 -22.28
C LEU A 2 44.33 -14.67 -21.45
N ARG A 3 43.45 -13.89 -20.83
CA ARG A 3 42.00 -14.18 -20.70
C ARG A 3 41.30 -12.94 -20.13
N THR A 4 40.50 -12.33 -20.99
CA THR A 4 39.53 -11.28 -20.70
C THR A 4 38.44 -11.82 -19.76
N GLY A 5 38.28 -11.21 -18.59
CA GLY A 5 37.19 -11.49 -17.66
C GLY A 5 35.94 -10.71 -18.04
N VAL A 6 34.93 -11.41 -18.56
CA VAL A 6 33.58 -10.89 -18.76
C VAL A 6 32.92 -10.72 -17.40
N GLY A 7 32.62 -9.48 -17.00
CA GLY A 7 31.89 -9.14 -15.79
C GLY A 7 30.42 -9.55 -15.91
N SER A 8 30.04 -10.59 -15.17
CA SER A 8 28.66 -11.05 -15.02
C SER A 8 27.82 -9.97 -14.32
N ARG A 9 26.88 -9.37 -15.05
CA ARG A 9 25.84 -8.49 -14.51
C ARG A 9 25.08 -9.21 -13.39
N GLY A 10 25.08 -8.62 -12.20
CA GLY A 10 24.39 -9.13 -11.02
C GLY A 10 22.89 -9.24 -11.26
N ALA A 11 22.43 -10.43 -11.65
CA ALA A 11 21.03 -10.79 -11.64
C ALA A 11 20.62 -10.96 -10.17
N TRP A 12 19.72 -10.08 -9.70
CA TRP A 12 19.11 -10.20 -8.39
C TRP A 12 18.41 -11.57 -8.30
N ARG A 13 18.95 -12.48 -7.49
CA ARG A 13 18.34 -13.78 -7.21
C ARG A 13 17.52 -13.63 -5.93
N PRO A 14 16.17 -13.65 -5.98
CA PRO A 14 15.37 -13.70 -4.77
C PRO A 14 15.78 -14.94 -3.97
N ASN A 15 16.05 -14.78 -2.67
CA ASN A 15 16.39 -15.87 -1.78
C ASN A 15 15.17 -16.82 -1.64
N PRO A 16 15.27 -18.10 -2.00
CA PRO A 16 14.15 -19.05 -1.95
C PRO A 16 13.66 -19.37 -0.53
N ASN A 17 14.38 -18.92 0.51
CA ASN A 17 13.99 -19.08 1.91
C ASN A 17 13.19 -17.89 2.47
N ILE A 18 12.94 -16.85 1.68
CA ILE A 18 11.98 -15.82 2.04
C ILE A 18 10.61 -16.38 1.64
N GLY A 19 9.94 -17.02 2.59
CA GLY A 19 8.52 -17.27 2.46
C GLY A 19 7.84 -15.94 2.10
N VAL A 20 7.18 -15.88 0.94
CA VAL A 20 6.32 -14.76 0.58
C VAL A 20 5.15 -14.81 1.56
N CYS A 21 5.32 -14.17 2.72
CA CYS A 21 4.25 -13.99 3.67
C CYS A 21 3.34 -12.90 3.11
N MET A 22 2.07 -13.25 2.89
CA MET A 22 1.01 -12.25 2.71
C MET A 22 0.90 -11.49 4.03
N THR A 23 1.62 -10.38 4.15
CA THR A 23 1.51 -9.48 5.31
C THR A 23 0.16 -8.78 5.23
N SER A 24 -0.83 -9.26 5.97
CA SER A 24 -2.11 -8.56 6.14
C SER A 24 -1.89 -7.33 7.02
N VAL A 25 -2.37 -6.17 6.57
CA VAL A 25 -2.24 -4.91 7.32
C VAL A 25 -3.31 -4.85 8.39
N SER A 26 -2.93 -4.68 9.66
CA SER A 26 -3.89 -4.54 10.75
C SER A 26 -4.33 -3.07 10.92
N MET A 27 -5.49 -2.87 11.56
CA MET A 27 -5.94 -1.52 11.95
C MET A 27 -4.90 -0.80 12.83
N ARG A 28 -4.20 -1.55 13.69
CA ARG A 28 -3.16 -1.02 14.56
C ARG A 28 -2.01 -0.43 13.75
N ASP A 29 -1.60 -1.11 12.68
CA ASP A 29 -0.52 -0.64 11.81
C ASP A 29 -0.90 0.69 11.14
N LEU A 30 -2.18 0.83 10.71
CA LEU A 30 -2.69 2.08 10.12
C LEU A 30 -2.82 3.22 11.14
N LEU A 31 -3.13 2.89 12.40
CA LEU A 31 -3.14 3.86 13.50
C LEU A 31 -1.72 4.38 13.77
N GLU A 32 -0.76 3.47 13.92
CA GLU A 32 0.65 3.80 14.19
C GLU A 32 1.29 4.55 13.02
N ALA A 33 0.90 4.23 11.77
CA ALA A 33 1.32 4.97 10.57
C ALA A 33 0.65 6.35 10.41
N GLY A 34 -0.37 6.68 11.22
CA GLY A 34 -1.08 7.95 11.11
C GLY A 34 -2.03 8.07 9.91
N ALA A 35 -2.39 6.96 9.26
CA ALA A 35 -3.22 6.94 8.06
C ALA A 35 -4.67 7.40 8.29
N HIS A 36 -5.10 7.46 9.55
CA HIS A 36 -6.42 7.93 9.96
C HIS A 36 -6.56 9.47 9.95
N PHE A 37 -5.45 10.22 9.87
CA PHE A 37 -5.52 11.67 9.78
C PHE A 37 -5.93 12.09 8.37
N GLY A 38 -7.17 12.59 8.25
CA GLY A 38 -7.68 13.19 7.04
C GLY A 38 -7.30 14.67 6.91
N HIS A 39 -8.08 15.40 6.13
CA HIS A 39 -7.86 16.82 5.89
C HIS A 39 -8.58 17.70 6.93
N GLN A 40 -8.29 19.01 6.91
CA GLN A 40 -8.99 20.00 7.72
C GLN A 40 -10.50 20.03 7.41
N THR A 41 -11.34 20.23 8.42
CA THR A 41 -12.82 20.20 8.30
C THR A 41 -13.40 21.24 7.35
N ARG A 42 -12.64 22.30 7.04
CA ARG A 42 -13.03 23.35 6.08
C ARG A 42 -12.79 22.97 4.62
N TYR A 43 -11.85 22.07 4.34
CA TYR A 43 -11.46 21.69 2.97
C TYR A 43 -11.65 20.19 2.79
N TRP A 44 -12.90 19.78 2.59
CA TRP A 44 -13.25 18.39 2.40
C TRP A 44 -14.28 18.24 1.28
N ASN A 45 -14.31 17.06 0.67
CA ASN A 45 -15.32 16.71 -0.32
C ASN A 45 -16.50 16.02 0.38
N PRO A 46 -17.74 16.52 0.25
CA PRO A 46 -18.93 15.92 0.88
C PRO A 46 -19.13 14.42 0.59
N LYS A 47 -18.64 13.95 -0.56
CA LYS A 47 -18.68 12.52 -0.91
C LYS A 47 -17.87 11.62 0.03
N MET A 48 -16.92 12.18 0.78
CA MET A 48 -16.12 11.45 1.76
C MET A 48 -16.84 11.20 3.09
N ASN A 49 -18.06 11.71 3.28
CA ASN A 49 -18.78 11.65 4.55
C ASN A 49 -18.90 10.22 5.09
N GLU A 50 -19.14 9.24 4.21
CA GLU A 50 -19.28 7.84 4.62
C GLU A 50 -17.97 7.22 5.13
N TYR A 51 -16.81 7.77 4.78
CA TYR A 51 -15.49 7.29 5.20
C TYR A 51 -14.92 8.07 6.39
N ILE A 52 -15.62 9.08 6.88
CA ILE A 52 -15.21 9.89 8.03
C ILE A 52 -15.81 9.28 9.30
N PHE A 53 -14.95 8.97 10.27
CA PHE A 53 -15.37 8.52 11.61
C PHE A 53 -15.85 9.70 12.46
N GLY A 54 -15.18 10.85 12.34
CA GLY A 54 -15.52 12.06 13.08
C GLY A 54 -14.54 13.18 12.82
N ALA A 55 -14.54 14.21 13.68
CA ALA A 55 -13.58 15.30 13.61
C ALA A 55 -13.04 15.66 15.00
N ARG A 56 -11.74 15.94 15.07
CA ARG A 56 -11.07 16.42 16.30
C ARG A 56 -10.05 17.47 15.93
N ASN A 57 -9.97 18.56 16.70
CA ASN A 57 -9.03 19.66 16.47
C ASN A 57 -9.08 20.19 15.02
N ASN A 58 -10.28 20.31 14.44
CA ASN A 58 -10.51 20.74 13.06
C ASN A 58 -9.91 19.82 11.97
N ILE A 59 -9.59 18.57 12.29
CA ILE A 59 -9.13 17.55 11.34
C ILE A 59 -10.16 16.42 11.28
N HIS A 60 -10.53 15.99 10.08
CA HIS A 60 -11.33 14.79 9.88
C HIS A 60 -10.54 13.53 10.21
N ILE A 61 -11.14 12.63 10.97
CA ILE A 61 -10.59 11.31 11.27
C ILE A 61 -11.24 10.32 10.30
N ILE A 62 -10.43 9.62 9.54
CA ILE A 62 -10.86 8.59 8.59
C ILE A 62 -11.21 7.31 9.36
N ASN A 63 -12.30 6.65 8.96
CA ASN A 63 -12.74 5.41 9.55
C ASN A 63 -11.89 4.22 9.05
N LEU A 64 -10.99 3.74 9.90
CA LEU A 64 -10.13 2.61 9.58
C LEU A 64 -10.87 1.27 9.49
N GLU A 65 -12.05 1.12 10.11
CA GLU A 65 -12.88 -0.09 9.94
C GLU A 65 -13.32 -0.26 8.48
N LYS A 66 -13.46 0.85 7.75
CA LYS A 66 -13.72 0.84 6.30
C LYS A 66 -12.43 0.77 5.49
N THR A 67 -11.35 1.41 5.94
CA THR A 67 -10.08 1.44 5.21
C THR A 67 -9.41 0.07 5.13
N VAL A 68 -9.42 -0.72 6.21
CA VAL A 68 -8.79 -2.06 6.22
C VAL A 68 -9.35 -2.97 5.13
N PRO A 69 -10.67 -3.25 5.06
CA PRO A 69 -11.21 -4.12 4.02
C PRO A 69 -11.05 -3.55 2.61
N ALA A 70 -11.13 -2.22 2.44
CA ALA A 70 -10.88 -1.58 1.14
C ALA A 70 -9.41 -1.73 0.67
N LEU A 71 -8.47 -1.70 1.62
CA LEU A 71 -7.06 -1.94 1.33
C LEU A 71 -6.83 -3.40 0.92
N ASP A 72 -7.45 -4.36 1.61
CA ASP A 72 -7.37 -5.78 1.27
C ASP A 72 -7.92 -6.05 -0.14
N GLU A 73 -9.06 -5.45 -0.50
CA GLU A 73 -9.64 -5.53 -1.86
C GLU A 73 -8.69 -4.93 -2.91
N ALA A 74 -8.08 -3.78 -2.63
CA ALA A 74 -7.11 -3.16 -3.54
C ALA A 74 -5.87 -4.05 -3.74
N VAL A 75 -5.38 -4.69 -2.68
CA VAL A 75 -4.25 -5.64 -2.75
C VAL A 75 -4.62 -6.85 -3.60
N GLU A 76 -5.79 -7.45 -3.38
CA GLU A 76 -6.27 -8.58 -4.18
C GLU A 76 -6.42 -8.19 -5.66
N TYR A 77 -6.95 -7.00 -5.94
CA TYR A 77 -7.07 -6.48 -7.29
C TYR A 77 -5.71 -6.35 -7.98
N VAL A 78 -4.72 -5.76 -7.31
CA VAL A 78 -3.35 -5.63 -7.83
C VAL A 78 -2.72 -7.00 -8.07
N GLN A 79 -2.91 -7.96 -7.16
CA GLN A 79 -2.43 -9.34 -7.33
C GLN A 79 -3.04 -10.00 -8.58
N SER A 80 -4.32 -9.76 -8.85
CA SER A 80 -5.00 -10.26 -10.05
C SER A 80 -4.40 -9.70 -11.35
N ILE A 81 -3.97 -8.43 -11.34
CA ILE A 81 -3.33 -7.76 -12.48
C ILE A 81 -1.94 -8.36 -12.73
N VAL A 82 -1.13 -8.51 -11.67
CA VAL A 82 0.21 -9.10 -11.76
C VAL A 82 0.15 -10.55 -12.24
N SER A 83 -0.84 -11.32 -11.77
CA SER A 83 -1.05 -12.72 -12.18
C SER A 83 -1.29 -12.86 -13.69
N LYS A 84 -1.88 -11.84 -14.32
CA LYS A 84 -2.10 -11.76 -15.78
C LYS A 84 -0.89 -11.24 -16.56
N ARG A 85 0.24 -10.96 -15.89
CA ARG A 85 1.44 -10.30 -16.43
C ARG A 85 1.20 -8.93 -17.04
N ASN A 86 0.20 -8.22 -16.54
CA ASN A 86 -0.04 -6.83 -16.93
C ASN A 86 1.00 -5.89 -16.29
N LYS A 87 1.12 -4.69 -16.84
CA LYS A 87 2.04 -3.65 -16.33
C LYS A 87 1.34 -2.80 -15.27
N ILE A 88 2.09 -2.38 -14.24
CA ILE A 88 1.63 -1.46 -13.19
C ILE A 88 2.43 -0.17 -13.31
N LEU A 89 1.73 0.97 -13.21
CA LEU A 89 2.34 2.30 -13.10
C LEU A 89 1.95 2.89 -11.75
N PHE A 90 2.95 3.16 -10.91
CA PHE A 90 2.75 3.92 -9.68
C PHE A 90 2.84 5.42 -9.99
N VAL A 91 1.83 6.18 -9.58
CA VAL A 91 1.78 7.64 -9.70
C VAL A 91 1.62 8.20 -8.29
N GLY A 92 2.52 9.09 -7.89
CA GLY A 92 2.57 9.69 -6.56
C GLY A 92 3.00 11.15 -6.62
#